data_AF-A0A601QZP9-F1
#
_entry.id   AF-A0A601QZP9-F1
#
_cell.length_a   1.000
_cell.length_b   1.000
_cell.length_c   1.000
_cell.angle_alpha   90.00
_cell.angle_beta   90.00
_cell.angle_gamma   90.00
#
_symmetry.space_group_name_H-M   'P 1'
#
loop_
_entity.id
_entity.type
_entity.pdbx_description
1 polymer ?
#
loop_
_entity_poly.entity_id
_entity_poly.type
_entity_poly.pdbx_seq_one_letter_code
_entity_poly.pdbx_strand_id
1 'polypeptide(L)' 'RVRRIRGQVEALERALESGEPCLAILQQIAAVRGASNGLMSEMVEIHLKDELVSGETTPDQRAVRMAEIGHLLRAYLK' A
#
# COMPACT_ATOMS: atom_id res chain seq x y z
N ARG A 1 -10.32 -1.88 -2.34
CA ARG A 1 -9.37 -2.39 -1.31
C ARG A 1 -9.46 -1.67 0.03
N VAL A 2 -9.47 -0.33 0.06
CA VAL A 2 -9.53 0.47 1.30
C VAL A 2 -10.67 0.04 2.25
N ARG A 3 -11.91 -0.12 1.76
CA ARG A 3 -13.05 -0.59 2.58
C ARG A 3 -12.80 -1.96 3.24
N ARG A 4 -12.10 -2.87 2.54
CA ARG A 4 -11.74 -4.18 3.08
C ARG A 4 -10.70 -4.05 4.20
N ILE A 5 -9.66 -3.24 4.00
CA ILE A 5 -8.64 -2.97 5.03
C ILE A 5 -9.30 -2.35 6.26
N ARG A 6 -10.19 -1.39 6.08
CA ARG A 6 -10.98 -0.80 7.17
C ARG A 6 -11.72 -1.88 7.97
N GLY A 7 -12.45 -2.78 7.31
CA GLY A 7 -13.14 -3.87 8.00
C GLY A 7 -12.20 -4.83 8.76
N GLN A 8 -10.98 -5.05 8.25
CA GLN A 8 -9.96 -5.84 8.96
C GLN A 8 -9.43 -5.11 10.20
N VAL A 9 -9.26 -3.78 10.14
CA VAL A 9 -8.84 -2.96 11.28
C VAL A 9 -9.93 -2.88 12.34
N GLU A 10 -11.19 -2.69 11.95
CA GLU A 10 -12.34 -2.71 12.87
C GLU A 10 -12.50 -4.10 13.54
N ALA A 11 -12.18 -5.18 12.84
CA ALA A 11 -12.17 -6.52 13.42
C ALA A 11 -11.02 -6.71 14.43
N LEU A 12 -9.84 -6.18 14.11
CA LEU A 12 -8.67 -6.19 15.00
C LEU A 12 -8.93 -5.41 16.29
N GLU A 13 -9.58 -4.24 16.19
CA GLU A 13 -10.00 -3.45 17.34
C GLU A 13 -10.94 -4.24 18.26
N ARG A 14 -12.00 -4.85 17.71
CA ARG A 14 -12.91 -5.71 18.49
C ARG A 14 -12.21 -6.90 19.14
N ALA A 15 -11.25 -7.51 18.45
CA ALA A 15 -10.49 -8.65 18.99
C ALA A 15 -9.58 -8.22 20.17
N LEU A 16 -9.03 -7.01 20.12
CA LEU A 16 -8.28 -6.43 21.24
C LEU A 16 -9.20 -6.13 22.43
N GLU A 17 -10.36 -5.51 22.19
CA GLU A 17 -11.34 -5.16 23.22
C GLU A 17 -11.92 -6.40 23.93
N SER A 18 -12.12 -7.50 23.18
CA SER A 18 -12.65 -8.76 23.72
C SER A 18 -11.59 -9.65 24.37
N GLY A 19 -10.31 -9.25 24.30
CA GLY A 19 -9.21 -10.02 24.88
C GLY A 19 -8.91 -11.32 24.13
N GLU A 20 -9.04 -11.34 22.81
CA GLU A 20 -8.68 -12.51 22.00
C GLU A 20 -7.21 -12.92 22.18
N PRO A 21 -6.88 -14.22 21.97
CA PRO A 21 -5.51 -14.70 22.11
C PRO A 21 -4.50 -13.92 21.25
N CYS A 22 -3.31 -13.64 21.80
CA CYS A 22 -2.25 -12.88 21.12
C CYS A 22 -1.91 -13.44 19.72
N LEU A 23 -1.98 -14.77 19.54
CA LEU A 23 -1.73 -15.39 18.24
C LEU A 23 -2.77 -14.97 17.18
N ALA A 24 -4.05 -14.86 17.56
CA ALA A 24 -5.11 -14.40 16.66
C ALA A 24 -4.91 -12.93 16.28
N ILE A 25 -4.55 -12.09 17.25
CA ILE A 25 -4.20 -10.68 17.02
C ILE A 25 -3.03 -10.56 16.03
N LEU A 26 -1.95 -11.34 16.22
CA LEU A 26 -0.80 -11.35 15.30
C LEU A 26 -1.19 -11.78 13.88
N GLN A 27 -2.08 -12.77 13.73
CA GLN A 27 -2.59 -13.20 12.43
C GLN A 27 -3.42 -12.09 11.75
N GLN A 28 -4.25 -11.39 12.50
CA GLN A 28 -5.03 -10.26 11.98
C GLN A 28 -4.12 -9.11 11.53
N ILE A 29 -3.10 -8.76 12.31
CA ILE A 29 -2.09 -7.76 11.92
C ILE A 29 -1.37 -8.17 10.64
N ALA A 30 -0.95 -9.44 10.53
CA ALA A 30 -0.31 -9.96 9.32
C ALA A 30 -1.24 -9.85 8.09
N ALA A 31 -2.54 -10.10 8.26
CA ALA A 31 -3.54 -9.96 7.20
C ALA A 31 -3.77 -8.51 6.78
N VAL A 32 -3.78 -7.55 7.73
CA VAL A 32 -3.86 -6.11 7.45
C VAL A 32 -2.63 -5.64 6.68
N ARG A 33 -1.43 -6.05 7.11
CA ARG A 33 -0.17 -5.76 6.42
C ARG A 33 -0.20 -6.27 4.98
N GLY A 34 -0.59 -7.54 4.78
CA GLY A 34 -0.68 -8.13 3.44
C GLY A 34 -1.67 -7.40 2.53
N ALA A 35 -2.84 -7.00 3.06
CA ALA A 35 -3.81 -6.22 2.32
C ALA A 35 -3.31 -4.82 1.96
N SER A 36 -2.57 -4.18 2.86
CA SER A 36 -1.96 -2.85 2.65
C SER A 36 -0.86 -2.91 1.59
N ASN A 37 0.01 -3.93 1.63
CA ASN A 37 1.02 -4.16 0.60
C ASN A 37 0.37 -4.39 -0.78
N GLY A 38 -0.71 -5.16 -0.84
CA GLY A 38 -1.45 -5.36 -2.09
C GLY A 38 -2.03 -4.07 -2.68
N LEU A 39 -2.57 -3.18 -1.82
CA LEU A 39 -3.04 -1.85 -2.26
C LEU A 39 -1.87 -0.97 -2.73
N MET A 40 -0.74 -1.00 -2.01
CA MET A 40 0.43 -0.22 -2.37
C MET A 40 0.97 -0.63 -3.74
N SER A 41 1.09 -1.94 -4.02
CA SER A 41 1.52 -2.44 -5.33
C SER A 41 0.63 -1.93 -6.47
N GLU A 42 -0.70 -1.99 -6.30
CA GLU A 42 -1.64 -1.48 -7.32
C GLU A 42 -1.49 0.03 -7.52
N MET A 43 -1.30 0.80 -6.43
CA MET A 43 -1.17 2.25 -6.55
C MET A 43 0.14 2.67 -7.21
N VAL A 44 1.23 1.95 -6.93
CA VAL A 44 2.51 2.16 -7.62
C VAL A 44 2.37 1.88 -9.11
N GLU A 45 1.73 0.77 -9.49
CA GLU A 45 1.51 0.44 -10.90
C GLU A 45 0.71 1.52 -11.63
N ILE A 46 -0.42 1.94 -11.06
CA ILE A 46 -1.27 2.99 -11.65
C ILE A 46 -0.45 4.29 -11.82
N HIS A 47 0.27 4.71 -10.77
CA HIS A 47 1.00 5.96 -10.81
C HIS A 47 2.15 5.94 -11.84
N LEU A 48 2.90 4.83 -11.94
CA LEU A 48 3.92 4.67 -12.98
C LEU A 48 3.31 4.69 -14.38
N LYS A 49 2.16 4.04 -14.58
CA LYS A 49 1.47 4.03 -15.88
C LYS A 49 0.97 5.42 -16.27
N ASP A 50 0.43 6.18 -15.33
CA ASP A 50 -0.11 7.51 -15.60
C ASP A 50 1.01 8.54 -15.84
N GLU A 51 2.09 8.47 -15.05
CA GLU A 51 3.15 9.49 -15.09
C GLU A 51 4.28 9.20 -16.09
N LEU A 52 4.55 7.94 -16.40
CA LEU A 52 5.74 7.56 -17.19
C LEU A 52 5.41 6.86 -18.52
N VAL A 53 4.21 6.28 -18.66
CA VAL A 53 3.83 5.50 -19.85
C VAL A 53 2.79 6.21 -20.69
N SER A 54 1.78 6.80 -20.06
CA SER A 54 0.66 7.44 -20.74
C SER A 54 1.02 8.84 -21.23
N GLY A 55 0.52 9.20 -22.41
CA GLY A 55 0.68 10.53 -23.00
C GLY A 55 2.03 10.77 -23.66
N GLU A 56 2.09 11.81 -24.51
CA GLU A 56 3.34 12.22 -25.15
C GLU A 56 4.16 13.05 -24.17
N THR A 57 5.23 12.45 -23.65
CA THR A 57 6.17 13.09 -22.73
C THR A 57 7.58 13.07 -23.30
N THR A 58 8.37 14.08 -22.95
CA THR A 58 9.80 14.11 -23.23
C THR A 58 10.59 13.29 -22.19
N PRO A 59 11.81 12.83 -22.51
CA PRO A 59 12.68 12.17 -21.54
C PRO A 59 12.91 13.00 -20.27
N ASP A 60 13.10 14.32 -20.39
CA ASP A 60 13.36 15.21 -19.26
C ASP A 60 12.15 15.31 -18.32
N GLN A 61 10.94 15.38 -18.87
CA GLN A 61 9.70 15.36 -18.08
C GLN A 61 9.55 14.05 -17.30
N ARG A 62 9.87 12.90 -17.93
CA ARG A 62 9.84 11.60 -17.24
C ARG A 62 10.90 11.49 -16.17
N ALA A 63 12.09 12.06 -16.36
CA ALA A 63 13.16 12.05 -15.37
C ALA A 63 12.77 12.80 -14.08
N VAL A 64 12.10 13.96 -14.21
CA VAL A 64 11.57 14.72 -13.06
C VAL A 64 10.52 13.90 -12.30
N ARG A 65 9.53 13.35 -13.01
CA ARG A 65 8.47 12.49 -12.41
C ARG A 65 9.04 11.25 -11.72
N MET A 66 10.05 10.62 -12.31
CA MET A 66 10.72 9.45 -11.72
C MET A 66 11.47 9.81 -10.42
N ALA A 67 12.06 11.01 -10.35
CA ALA A 67 12.75 11.46 -9.14
C ALA A 67 11.77 11.62 -7.95
N GLU A 68 10.55 12.11 -8.21
CA GLU A 68 9.48 12.26 -7.22
C GLU A 68 9.06 10.89 -6.65
N ILE A 69 8.88 9.89 -7.52
CA ILE A 69 8.51 8.52 -7.12
C ILE A 69 9.65 7.77 -6.42
N GLY A 70 10.90 8.07 -6.76
CA GLY A 70 12.07 7.34 -6.27
C GLY A 70 12.15 7.29 -4.74
N HIS A 71 11.68 8.33 -4.03
CA HIS A 71 11.61 8.31 -2.58
C HIS A 71 10.58 7.31 -2.05
N LEU A 72 9.39 7.25 -2.67
CA LEU A 72 8.31 6.33 -2.28
C LEU A 72 8.72 4.87 -2.51
N LEU A 73 9.37 4.56 -3.64
CA LEU A 73 9.84 3.20 -3.92
C LEU A 73 10.91 2.74 -2.92
N ARG A 74 11.84 3.63 -2.52
CA ARG A 74 12.84 3.31 -1.49
C ARG A 74 12.24 3.09 -0.12
N ALA A 75 11.15 3.79 0.22
CA ALA A 75 10.44 3.56 1.48
C ALA A 75 9.64 2.25 1.45
N TYR A 76 9.12 1.85 0.29
CA TYR A 76 8.31 0.64 0.11
C TYR A 76 9.13 -0.65 0.06
N LEU A 77 10.32 -0.63 -0.54
CA LEU A 77 11.16 -1.81 -0.75
C LEU A 77 12.17 -2.08 0.37
N LYS A 78 12.01 -1.43 1.53
CA LYS A 78 12.75 -1.76 2.76
C LYS A 78 12.12 -2.95 3.46
#